data_AF-A0A109MTR1-F1
#
_entry.id   AF-A0A109MTR1-F1
#
_cell.length_a   1.000
_cell.length_b   1.000
_cell.length_c   1.000
_cell.angle_alpha   90.00
_cell.angle_beta   90.00
_cell.angle_gamma   90.00
#
_symmetry.space_group_name_H-M   'P 1'
#
loop_
_entity.id
_entity.type
_entity.pdbx_description
1 polymer ?
#
loop_
_entity_poly.entity_id
_entity_poly.type
_entity_poly.pdbx_seq_one_letter_code
_entity_poly.pdbx_strand_id
1 'polypeptide(L)'
;MNIKELLLSQIEKVVIGLRYDFLYEDEFGPLLCQVIQRDSDGSVESTPLSFQIHINEEKGTGSLIYYQAEGEMNRQSFDIENPDSIVGILTFLTGILGPDPISSKK
;
A
#
# COMPACT_ATOMS: atom_id res chain seq x y z
N MET A 1 -12.10 9.23 13.84
CA MET A 1 -11.40 8.68 12.67
C MET A 1 -9.93 8.91 12.90
N ASN A 2 -9.17 7.84 13.01
CA ASN A 2 -7.73 7.84 13.30
C ASN A 2 -6.95 7.90 11.96
N ILE A 3 -5.72 8.44 11.96
CA ILE A 3 -4.93 8.67 10.73
C ILE A 3 -4.59 7.34 10.06
N LYS A 4 -4.30 6.31 10.85
CA LYS A 4 -4.19 4.91 10.40
C LYS A 4 -5.38 4.49 9.55
N GLU A 5 -6.61 4.64 10.07
CA GLU A 5 -7.83 4.24 9.38
C GLU A 5 -8.03 5.01 8.08
N LEU A 6 -7.73 6.31 8.09
CA LEU A 6 -7.84 7.17 6.90
C LEU A 6 -6.89 6.70 5.79
N LEU A 7 -5.62 6.47 6.13
CA LEU A 7 -4.59 6.02 5.20
C LEU A 7 -4.89 4.64 4.65
N LEU A 8 -5.19 3.68 5.53
CA LEU A 8 -5.58 2.33 5.11
C LEU A 8 -6.78 2.37 4.16
N SER A 9 -7.82 3.16 4.48
CA SER A 9 -9.00 3.28 3.63
C SER A 9 -8.68 3.92 2.26
N GLN A 10 -7.79 4.90 2.19
CA GLN A 10 -7.41 5.49 0.89
C GLN A 10 -6.59 4.52 0.05
N ILE A 11 -5.64 3.82 0.67
CA ILE A 11 -4.81 2.82 0.02
C ILE A 11 -5.67 1.67 -0.49
N GLU A 12 -6.55 1.13 0.34
CA GLU A 12 -7.47 0.05 -0.01
C GLU A 12 -8.32 0.42 -1.23
N LYS A 13 -8.89 1.63 -1.26
CA LYS A 13 -9.67 2.12 -2.42
C LYS A 13 -8.85 2.14 -3.71
N VAL A 14 -7.60 2.59 -3.65
CA VAL A 14 -6.70 2.61 -4.82
C VAL A 14 -6.40 1.18 -5.28
N VAL A 15 -6.00 0.32 -4.35
CA VAL A 15 -5.61 -1.07 -4.63
C VAL A 15 -6.78 -1.89 -5.21
N ILE A 16 -7.96 -1.79 -4.61
CA ILE A 16 -9.18 -2.45 -5.12
C ILE A 16 -9.58 -1.86 -6.48
N GLY A 17 -9.43 -0.54 -6.67
CA GLY A 17 -9.63 0.13 -7.95
C GLY A 17 -8.75 -0.43 -9.08
N LEU A 18 -7.56 -0.94 -8.71
CA LEU A 18 -6.60 -1.58 -9.61
C LEU A 18 -6.75 -3.12 -9.68
N ARG A 19 -7.84 -3.68 -9.14
CA ARG A 19 -8.16 -5.13 -9.16
C ARG A 19 -7.21 -6.00 -8.33
N TYR A 20 -6.59 -5.43 -7.31
CA TYR A 20 -5.83 -6.17 -6.32
C TYR A 20 -6.60 -6.26 -5.00
N ASP A 21 -6.24 -7.24 -4.19
CA ASP A 21 -6.63 -7.34 -2.80
C ASP A 21 -5.65 -6.60 -1.91
N PHE A 22 -6.15 -6.08 -0.79
CA PHE A 22 -5.37 -5.39 0.21
C PHE A 22 -5.53 -6.08 1.56
N LEU A 23 -4.41 -6.56 2.11
CA LEU A 23 -4.36 -7.17 3.45
C LEU A 23 -3.47 -6.33 4.35
N TYR A 24 -3.84 -6.21 5.63
CA TYR A 24 -3.01 -5.59 6.63
C TYR A 24 -3.15 -6.28 7.99
N GLU A 25 -2.09 -6.23 8.80
CA GLU A 25 -2.04 -6.82 10.14
C GLU A 25 -1.63 -5.75 11.17
N ASP A 26 -2.42 -5.65 12.25
CA ASP A 26 -2.32 -4.63 13.30
C ASP A 26 -1.89 -5.21 14.68
N GLU A 27 -1.65 -6.52 14.78
CA GLU A 27 -1.61 -7.15 16.11
C GLU A 27 -0.30 -6.95 16.90
N PHE A 28 0.86 -6.69 16.28
CA PHE A 28 2.15 -6.69 17.02
C PHE A 28 3.25 -5.74 16.47
N GLY A 29 2.94 -4.45 16.27
CA GLY A 29 3.96 -3.42 16.02
C GLY A 29 3.68 -2.56 14.79
N PRO A 30 4.65 -2.34 13.87
CA PRO A 30 4.41 -1.58 12.66
C PRO A 30 3.37 -2.30 11.79
N LEU A 31 2.47 -1.52 11.19
CA LEU A 31 1.36 -2.02 10.39
C LEU A 31 1.92 -2.65 9.11
N LEU A 32 1.84 -3.99 9.02
CA LEU A 32 2.29 -4.72 7.85
C LEU A 32 1.16 -4.75 6.83
N CYS A 33 1.46 -4.37 5.59
CA CYS A 33 0.50 -4.29 4.50
C CYS A 33 0.99 -5.08 3.30
N GLN A 34 0.08 -5.78 2.63
CA GLN A 34 0.35 -6.53 1.41
C GLN A 34 -0.71 -6.25 0.37
N VAL A 35 -0.25 -6.04 -0.86
CA VAL A 35 -1.09 -6.01 -2.06
C VAL A 35 -0.96 -7.36 -2.74
N ILE A 36 -2.10 -7.99 -3.00
CA ILE A 36 -2.16 -9.36 -3.50
C ILE A 36 -2.93 -9.39 -4.80
N GLN A 37 -2.41 -10.13 -5.76
CA GLN A 37 -3.11 -10.53 -6.95
C GLN A 37 -3.67 -11.93 -6.77
N ARG A 38 -4.94 -12.12 -7.11
CA ARG A 38 -5.56 -13.44 -7.17
C ARG A 38 -5.82 -13.85 -8.61
N ASP A 39 -5.74 -15.15 -8.86
CA ASP A 39 -6.18 -15.72 -10.11
C ASP A 39 -7.72 -15.86 -10.16
N SER A 40 -8.23 -16.46 -11.24
CA SER A 40 -9.67 -16.67 -11.44
C SER A 40 -10.32 -17.65 -10.47
N ASP A 41 -9.54 -18.51 -9.79
CA ASP A 41 -10.08 -19.46 -8.81
C ASP A 41 -10.07 -18.89 -7.38
N GLY A 42 -9.48 -17.70 -7.21
CA GLY A 42 -9.38 -17.00 -5.94
C GLY A 42 -8.12 -17.36 -5.16
N SER A 43 -7.21 -18.16 -5.72
CA SER A 43 -5.90 -18.41 -5.13
C SER A 43 -4.98 -17.19 -5.29
N VAL A 44 -4.00 -17.08 -4.41
CA VAL A 44 -2.98 -16.01 -4.49
C VAL A 44 -2.04 -16.34 -5.65
N GLU A 45 -2.06 -15.50 -6.68
CA GLU A 45 -1.17 -15.59 -7.84
C GLU A 45 0.17 -14.91 -7.56
N SER A 46 0.15 -13.71 -6.95
CA SER A 46 1.36 -12.98 -6.59
C SER A 46 1.14 -11.94 -5.49
N THR A 47 2.22 -11.49 -4.87
CA THR A 47 2.26 -10.37 -3.92
C THR A 47 3.13 -9.25 -4.51
N PRO A 48 2.61 -8.43 -5.43
CA PRO A 48 3.41 -7.42 -6.16
C PRO A 48 4.04 -6.37 -5.26
N LEU A 49 3.47 -6.11 -4.08
CA LEU A 49 3.99 -5.11 -3.16
C LEU A 49 3.69 -5.50 -1.71
N SER A 50 4.70 -5.37 -0.85
CA SER A 50 4.55 -5.37 0.61
C SER A 50 5.09 -4.06 1.15
N PHE A 51 4.49 -3.52 2.21
CA PHE A 51 5.00 -2.33 2.85
C PHE A 51 4.64 -2.26 4.33
N GLN A 52 5.44 -1.49 5.07
CA GLN A 52 5.22 -1.20 6.48
C GLN A 52 4.77 0.23 6.63
N ILE A 53 3.77 0.48 7.47
CA ILE A 53 3.35 1.85 7.83
C ILE A 53 3.73 2.11 9.30
N HIS A 54 4.48 3.19 9.48
CA HIS A 54 4.80 3.75 10.80
C HIS A 54 4.05 5.06 10.93
N ILE A 55 3.25 5.21 11.99
CA ILE A 55 2.41 6.39 12.18
C ILE A 55 2.65 6.97 13.56
N ASN A 56 2.89 8.27 13.62
CA ASN A 56 2.80 9.07 14.82
C ASN A 56 1.46 9.81 14.80
N GLU A 57 0.46 9.22 15.45
CA GLU A 57 -0.90 9.76 15.52
C GLU A 57 -0.95 11.15 16.16
N GLU A 58 -0.11 11.43 17.17
CA GLU A 58 -0.11 12.72 17.86
C GLU A 58 0.33 13.87 16.95
N LYS A 59 1.31 13.61 16.08
CA LYS A 59 1.88 14.61 15.16
C LYS A 59 1.24 14.59 13.78
N GLY A 60 0.44 13.58 13.48
CA GLY A 60 -0.09 13.34 12.15
C GLY A 60 0.95 13.11 11.06
N THR A 61 2.08 12.55 11.44
CA THR A 61 3.20 12.26 10.53
C THR A 61 3.51 10.77 10.53
N GLY A 62 4.20 10.30 9.50
CA GLY A 62 4.65 8.92 9.49
C GLY A 62 5.53 8.59 8.29
N SER A 63 5.69 7.30 8.04
CA SER A 63 6.41 6.80 6.88
C SER A 63 5.90 5.46 6.41
N LEU A 64 5.96 5.25 5.10
CA LEU A 64 5.80 3.95 4.45
C LEU A 64 7.16 3.45 4.00
N ILE A 65 7.44 2.18 4.26
CA ILE A 65 8.64 1.48 3.79
C ILE A 65 8.18 0.35 2.88
N TYR A 66 8.58 0.39 1.61
CA TYR A 66 8.15 -0.55 0.58
C TYR A 66 9.20 -1.63 0.36
N TYR A 67 8.73 -2.87 0.17
CA TYR A 67 9.57 -4.05 0.03
C TYR A 67 9.20 -4.86 -1.22
N GLN A 68 10.23 -5.46 -1.80
CA GLN A 68 10.14 -6.54 -2.79
C GLN A 68 11.07 -7.68 -2.37
N ALA A 69 11.15 -8.74 -3.18
CA ALA A 69 11.96 -9.93 -2.89
C ALA A 69 13.45 -9.61 -2.60
N GLU A 70 13.96 -8.53 -3.19
CA GLU A 70 15.36 -8.08 -3.04
C GLU A 70 15.61 -7.22 -1.78
N GLY A 71 14.56 -6.81 -1.06
CA GLY A 71 14.64 -6.01 0.17
C GLY A 71 13.84 -4.71 0.12
N GLU A 72 14.25 -3.72 0.93
CA GLU A 72 13.67 -2.37 0.95
C GLU A 72 13.92 -1.68 -0.40
N MET A 73 12.85 -1.32 -1.08
CA MET A 73 12.89 -0.67 -2.39
C MET A 73 12.77 0.85 -2.29
N ASN A 74 11.93 1.34 -1.39
CA ASN A 74 11.71 2.78 -1.21
C ASN A 74 11.19 3.08 0.19
N ARG A 75 11.35 4.34 0.62
CA ARG A 75 10.76 4.88 1.85
C ARG A 75 10.21 6.28 1.60
N GLN A 76 8.98 6.51 2.03
CA GLN A 76 8.31 7.80 1.88
C GLN A 76 7.77 8.26 3.23
N SER A 77 8.12 9.48 3.64
CA SER A 77 7.50 10.14 4.79
C SER A 77 6.22 10.86 4.36
N PHE A 78 5.28 10.98 5.28
CA PHE A 78 4.06 11.76 5.08
C PHE A 78 3.75 12.66 6.28
N ASP A 79 2.95 13.66 5.99
CA ASP A 79 2.40 14.63 6.93
C ASP A 79 0.96 14.95 6.49
N ILE A 80 -0.03 14.72 7.35
CA ILE A 80 -1.44 14.98 7.01
C ILE A 80 -1.73 16.47 6.80
N GLU A 81 -0.91 17.37 7.37
CA GLU A 81 -1.03 18.82 7.14
C GLU A 81 -0.49 19.21 5.75
N ASN A 82 0.23 18.30 5.09
CA ASN A 82 0.70 18.44 3.73
C ASN A 82 0.04 17.37 2.82
N PRO A 83 -1.15 17.65 2.25
CA PRO A 83 -1.88 16.70 1.41
C PRO A 83 -1.08 16.14 0.23
N ASP A 84 -0.12 16.91 -0.30
CA ASP A 84 0.73 16.47 -1.41
C ASP A 84 1.57 15.24 -1.03
N SER A 85 1.94 15.11 0.25
CA SER A 85 2.66 13.92 0.74
C SER A 85 1.80 12.66 0.70
N ILE A 86 0.50 12.77 0.98
CA ILE A 86 -0.48 11.68 0.91
C ILE A 86 -0.76 11.32 -0.54
N VAL A 87 -0.96 12.33 -1.40
CA VAL A 87 -1.15 12.14 -2.84
C VAL A 87 0.08 11.47 -3.46
N GLY A 88 1.28 11.83 -3.01
CA GLY A 88 2.54 11.20 -3.44
C GLY A 88 2.58 9.70 -3.15
N ILE A 89 2.11 9.27 -1.98
CA ILE A 89 2.00 7.84 -1.62
C ILE A 89 1.03 7.12 -2.56
N LEU A 90 -0.18 7.66 -2.75
CA LEU A 90 -1.20 7.02 -3.59
C LEU A 90 -0.76 6.95 -5.06
N THR A 91 -0.09 8.01 -5.54
CA THR A 91 0.47 8.06 -6.89
C THR A 91 1.58 7.03 -7.08
N PHE A 92 2.45 6.87 -6.09
CA PHE A 92 3.51 5.87 -6.12
C PHE A 92 2.96 4.44 -6.15
N LEU A 93 1.97 4.13 -5.31
CA LEU A 93 1.27 2.85 -5.31
C LEU A 93 0.65 2.54 -6.68
N THR A 94 -0.04 3.53 -7.26
CA THR A 94 -0.64 3.38 -8.60
C THR A 94 0.41 3.15 -9.69
N GLY A 95 1.55 3.84 -9.61
CA GLY A 95 2.65 3.70 -10.56
C GLY A 95 3.34 2.33 -10.51
N ILE A 96 3.47 1.74 -9.33
CA ILE A 96 4.08 0.40 -9.16
C ILE A 96 3.13 -0.70 -9.60
N LEU A 97 1.88 -0.62 -9.16
CA LEU A 97 0.90 -1.68 -9.42
C LEU A 97 0.45 -1.67 -10.89
N GLY A 98 0.58 -0.52 -11.56
CA GLY A 98 0.25 -0.37 -12.98
C GLY A 98 -1.24 -0.49 -13.27
N PRO A 99 -1.65 -0.24 -14.52
CA PRO A 99 -3.01 -0.50 -14.98
C PRO A 99 -3.10 -1.96 -15.44
N ASP A 100 -3.76 -2.80 -14.65
CA ASP A 100 -4.11 -4.20 -14.92
C ASP A 100 -2.95 -5.23 -15.02
N PRO A 101 -3.02 -6.34 -14.26
CA PRO A 101 -2.17 -7.51 -14.49
C PRO A 101 -2.59 -8.41 -15.68
N ILE A 102 -3.51 -7.99 -16.55
CA ILE A 102 -3.99 -8.77 -17.71
C ILE A 102 -3.38 -8.29 -19.05
N SER A 103 -2.12 -7.88 -19.06
CA SER A 103 -1.41 -7.63 -20.33
C SER A 103 0.01 -8.18 -20.33
N SER A 104 0.14 -9.49 -20.07
CA SER A 104 1.30 -10.26 -20.51
C SER A 104 0.85 -11.64 -20.99
N LYS A 105 -0.05 -11.64 -21.99
CA LYS A 105 -0.14 -12.73 -22.96
C LYS A 105 0.08 -12.13 -24.35
N LYS A 106 1.31 -12.26 -24.84
CA LYS A 106 1.63 -12.22 -26.26
C LYS A 106 2.26 -13.55 -26.62
#